data_AF-A0A8T6SIU5-F1
#
_entry.id   AF-A0A8T6SIU5-F1
#
_cell.length_a   1.000
_cell.length_b   1.000
_cell.length_c   1.000
_cell.angle_alpha   90.00
_cell.angle_beta   90.00
_cell.angle_gamma   90.00
#
_symmetry.space_group_name_H-M   'P 1'
#
loop_
_entity.id
_entity.type
_entity.pdbx_description
1 polymer ?
#
loop_
_entity_poly.entity_id
_entity_poly.type
_entity_poly.pdbx_seq_one_letter_code
_entity_poly.pdbx_strand_id
1 'polypeptide(L)' 'MSRINGGSTVRFKAIEVRNIRSYKKERVEVPEGSVVLAGNVGAGKSSLLLAMEFALFG' A
#
# COMPACT_ATOMS: atom_id res chain seq x y z
N MET A 1 34.63 11.80 12.92
CA MET A 1 33.23 12.29 13.07
C MET A 1 32.35 11.60 12.02
N SER A 2 32.02 10.31 12.22
CA SER A 2 31.20 9.53 11.27
C SER A 2 29.85 9.27 11.93
N ARG A 3 28.76 9.80 11.34
CA ARG A 3 27.40 9.52 11.80
C ARG A 3 27.02 8.10 11.40
N ILE A 4 26.76 7.26 12.40
CA ILE A 4 26.10 5.97 12.26
C ILE A 4 24.67 6.17 11.71
N ASN A 5 24.48 6.04 10.41
CA ASN A 5 23.14 5.90 9.82
C ASN A 5 22.79 4.40 9.78
N GLY A 6 22.28 3.89 10.89
CA GLY A 6 21.90 2.48 11.07
C GLY A 6 20.43 2.25 11.42
N GLY A 7 19.55 3.22 11.17
CA GLY A 7 18.12 3.08 11.48
C GLY A 7 17.34 2.50 10.30
N SER A 8 17.11 1.19 10.26
CA SER A 8 16.17 0.60 9.30
C SER A 8 14.73 0.88 9.73
N THR A 9 14.02 1.75 9.02
CA THR A 9 12.59 2.02 9.27
C THR A 9 11.72 0.92 8.67
N VAL A 10 10.82 0.34 9.46
CA VAL A 10 9.79 -0.58 8.96
C VAL A 10 8.78 0.21 8.14
N ARG A 11 8.50 -0.25 6.92
CA ARG A 11 7.55 0.40 6.01
C ARG A 11 6.71 -0.62 5.27
N PHE A 12 5.49 -0.21 4.92
CA PHE A 12 4.63 -0.95 4.02
C PHE A 12 5.17 -0.83 2.59
N LYS A 13 5.66 -1.93 2.01
CA LYS A 13 6.35 -1.91 0.71
C LYS A 13 5.42 -2.18 -0.47
N ALA A 14 4.46 -3.07 -0.27
CA ALA A 14 3.54 -3.47 -1.33
C ALA A 14 2.33 -4.20 -0.73
N ILE A 15 1.25 -4.23 -1.50
CA ILE A 15 0.11 -5.13 -1.27
C ILE A 15 -0.14 -5.96 -2.52
N GLU A 16 -0.44 -7.24 -2.33
CA GLU A 16 -0.97 -8.10 -3.40
C GLU A 16 -2.43 -8.43 -3.06
N VAL A 17 -3.34 -8.10 -3.98
CA VAL A 17 -4.77 -8.36 -3.84
C VAL A 17 -5.21 -9.36 -4.90
N ARG A 18 -6.06 -10.31 -4.49
CA ARG A 18 -6.66 -11.31 -5.39
C ARG A 18 -8.14 -11.43 -5.11
N ASN A 19 -8.95 -11.25 -6.15
CA ASN A 19 -10.41 -11.29 -6.09
C ASN A 19 -11.02 -10.35 -5.04
N ILE A 20 -10.45 -9.16 -4.87
CA ILE A 20 -10.98 -8.12 -3.98
C ILE A 20 -11.75 -7.09 -4.81
N ARG A 21 -13.08 -7.17 -4.77
CA ARG A 21 -13.99 -6.27 -5.51
C ARG A 21 -13.64 -6.26 -7.01
N SER A 22 -13.29 -5.09 -7.57
CA SER A 22 -12.87 -4.92 -8.96
C SER A 22 -11.45 -5.45 -9.25
N TYR A 23 -10.61 -5.64 -8.24
CA TYR A 23 -9.25 -6.15 -8.40
C TYR A 23 -9.25 -7.68 -8.52
N LYS A 24 -8.99 -8.20 -9.72
CA LYS A 24 -8.90 -9.65 -9.97
C LYS A 24 -7.57 -10.22 -9.48
N LYS A 25 -6.46 -9.60 -9.88
CA LYS A 25 -5.11 -9.92 -9.42
C LYS A 25 -4.23 -8.70 -9.67
N GLU A 26 -3.78 -8.07 -8.60
CA GLU A 26 -2.95 -6.86 -8.72
C GLU A 26 -1.94 -6.78 -7.59
N ARG A 27 -0.75 -6.26 -7.91
CA ARG A 27 0.30 -5.92 -6.96
C ARG A 27 0.54 -4.42 -7.05
N VAL A 28 0.35 -3.72 -5.94
CA VAL A 28 0.60 -2.28 -5.84
C VAL A 28 1.84 -2.06 -5.00
N GLU A 29 2.86 -1.44 -5.59
CA GLU A 29 4.06 -1.01 -4.88
C GLU A 29 3.80 0.34 -4.20
N VAL A 30 4.32 0.49 -2.98
CA VAL A 30 4.19 1.72 -2.20
C VAL A 30 5.57 2.39 -2.16
N PRO A 31 5.79 3.47 -2.94
CA PRO A 31 7.05 4.17 -2.95
C PRO A 31 7.30 4.88 -1.61
N GLU A 32 8.53 5.36 -1.42
CA GLU A 32 8.85 6.20 -0.28
C GLU A 32 8.09 7.54 -0.34
N GLY A 33 7.70 8.06 0.82
CA GLY A 33 6.97 9.33 0.93
C GLY A 33 5.46 9.17 0.94
N SER A 34 4.74 10.19 0.46
CA SER A 34 3.28 10.21 0.43
C SER A 34 2.75 9.70 -0.91
N VAL A 35 1.77 8.79 -0.86
CA VAL A 35 1.11 8.22 -2.04
C VAL A 35 -0.31 8.75 -2.13
N VAL A 36 -0.70 9.20 -3.32
CA VAL A 36 -2.08 9.62 -3.61
C VAL A 36 -2.76 8.55 -4.45
N LEU A 37 -3.87 8.02 -3.95
CA LEU A 37 -4.75 7.17 -4.75
C LEU A 37 -5.74 8.06 -5.52
N ALA A 38 -5.55 8.17 -6.83
CA ALA A 38 -6.37 8.99 -7.72
C ALA A 38 -7.18 8.13 -8.71
N GLY A 39 -8.31 8.65 -9.18
CA GLY A 39 -9.17 7.99 -10.15
C GLY A 39 -10.66 8.26 -9.95
N ASN A 40 -11.48 7.85 -10.91
CA ASN A 40 -12.93 8.08 -10.91
C ASN A 40 -13.66 7.38 -9.75
N VAL A 41 -14.92 7.76 -9.53
CA VAL A 41 -15.82 7.04 -8.61
C VAL A 41 -15.94 5.58 -9.05
N GLY A 42 -15.87 4.65 -8.09
CA GLY A 42 -15.90 3.21 -8.40
C GLY A 42 -14.58 2.60 -8.86
N ALA A 43 -13.50 3.38 -9.02
CA ALA A 43 -12.19 2.88 -9.46
C ALA A 43 -11.43 2.01 -8.42
N GLY A 44 -12.04 1.69 -7.27
CA GLY A 44 -11.44 0.79 -6.28
C GLY A 44 -10.44 1.42 -5.30
N LYS A 45 -10.31 2.75 -5.24
CA LYS A 45 -9.40 3.45 -4.29
C LYS A 45 -9.68 3.06 -2.83
N SER A 46 -10.92 3.19 -2.37
CA SER A 46 -11.32 2.82 -1.01
C SER A 46 -11.20 1.31 -0.79
N SER A 47 -11.47 0.49 -1.81
CA SER A 47 -11.28 -0.96 -1.72
C SER A 47 -9.82 -1.36 -1.50
N LEU A 48 -8.89 -0.65 -2.12
CA LEU A 48 -7.46 -0.85 -1.92
C LEU A 48 -7.02 -0.42 -0.50
N LEU A 49 -7.52 0.72 -0.01
CA LEU A 49 -7.26 1.16 1.38
C LEU A 49 -7.82 0.17 2.41
N LEU A 50 -9.05 -0.32 2.21
CA LEU A 50 -9.65 -1.34 3.08
C LEU A 50 -8.87 -2.66 3.06
N ALA A 51 -8.34 -3.05 1.89
CA ALA A 51 -7.50 -4.24 1.80
C ALA A 51 -6.18 -4.07 2.58
N MET A 52 -5.57 -2.87 2.54
CA MET A 52 -4.39 -2.55 3.34
C MET A 52 -4.70 -2.55 4.84
N GLU A 53 -5.84 -1.99 5.24
CA GLU A 53 -6.31 -1.99 6.63
C GLU A 53 -6.49 -3.43 7.14
N PHE A 54 -7.25 -4.26 6.43
CA PHE A 54 -7.47 -5.66 6.77
C PHE A 54 -6.14 -6.44 6.85
N ALA A 55 -5.23 -6.25 5.89
CA ALA A 55 -3.94 -6.95 5.87
C ALA A 55 -3.03 -6.59 7.06
N LEU A 56 -3.19 -5.39 7.62
CA LEU A 56 -2.37 -4.90 8.74
C LEU A 56 -2.99 -5.17 10.10
N PHE A 57 -4.31 -5.15 10.20
CA PHE A 57 -5.01 -5.12 11.49
C PHE A 57 -6.00 -6.27 11.71
N GLY A 58 -6.35 -7.03 10.67
CA GLY A 58 -7.39 -8.06 10.74
C GLY A 58 -8.78 -7.47 10.70
#